data_AF-A0A9D8KTW4-F1
#
_entry.id   AF-A0A9D8KTW4-F1
#
_cell.length_a   1.000
_cell.length_b   1.000
_cell.length_c   1.000
_cell.angle_alpha   90.00
_cell.angle_beta   90.00
_cell.angle_gamma   90.00
#
_symmetry.space_group_name_H-M   'P 1'
#
loop_
_entity.id
_entity.type
_entity.pdbx_description
1 polymer ?
#
loop_
_entity_poly.entity_id
_entity_poly.type
_entity_poly.pdbx_seq_one_letter_code
_entity_poly.pdbx_strand_id
1 'polypeptide(L)'
;MSRTAPRVYVDQAEIDHLKRLQQELDAELMVELNLRDGTTLVGTLADRPTIQQFRGPDGSEGTNGQIRIDLGRGDIRDLWLDEVAHYTRMGSS
;
A
#
# COMPACT_ATOMS: atom_id res chain seq x y z
N MET A 1 -2.38 -22.41 0.04
CA MET A 1 -3.13 -21.70 -1.02
C MET A 1 -2.28 -20.52 -1.48
N SER A 2 -2.15 -20.29 -2.79
CA SER A 2 -1.41 -19.14 -3.32
C SER A 2 -2.18 -17.84 -3.03
N ARG A 3 -1.48 -16.78 -2.61
CA ARG A 3 -2.08 -15.45 -2.43
C ARG A 3 -2.24 -14.80 -3.81
N THR A 4 -3.41 -14.24 -4.09
CA THR A 4 -3.71 -13.57 -5.37
C THR A 4 -3.73 -12.06 -5.20
N ALA A 5 -3.40 -11.33 -6.27
CA ALA A 5 -3.50 -9.88 -6.33
C ALA A 5 -4.11 -9.44 -7.68
N PRO A 6 -4.86 -8.33 -7.73
CA PRO A 6 -5.40 -7.77 -8.98
C PRO A 6 -4.28 -7.35 -9.96
N ARG A 7 -3.14 -6.95 -9.42
CA ARG A 7 -1.94 -6.60 -10.18
C ARG A 7 -0.69 -7.11 -9.46
N VAL A 8 0.30 -7.53 -10.23
CA VAL A 8 1.63 -7.91 -9.76
C VAL A 8 2.70 -7.24 -10.62
N TYR A 9 3.86 -6.99 -10.03
CA TYR A 9 4.99 -6.33 -10.68
C TYR A 9 6.20 -7.27 -10.72
N VAL A 10 6.81 -7.36 -11.90
CA VAL A 10 8.05 -8.11 -12.15
C VAL A 10 9.21 -7.19 -12.53
N ASP A 11 8.90 -5.96 -12.94
CA ASP A 11 9.89 -4.94 -13.25
C ASP A 11 10.56 -4.42 -11.97
N GLN A 12 11.89 -4.31 -12.00
CA GLN A 12 12.67 -3.94 -10.82
C GLN A 12 12.40 -2.51 -10.35
N ALA A 13 12.15 -1.57 -11.27
CA ALA A 13 11.91 -0.17 -10.90
C ALA A 13 10.56 -0.01 -10.17
N GLU A 14 9.53 -0.75 -10.62
CA GLU A 14 8.23 -0.79 -9.94
C GLU A 14 8.34 -1.46 -8.56
N ILE A 15 9.06 -2.57 -8.46
CA ILE A 15 9.31 -3.25 -7.18
C ILE A 15 10.05 -2.34 -6.20
N ASP A 16 11.05 -1.59 -6.68
CA ASP A 16 11.80 -0.66 -5.84
C ASP A 16 10.98 0.57 -5.45
N HIS A 17 10.00 0.98 -6.26
CA HIS A 17 9.00 1.96 -5.86
C HIS A 17 8.14 1.45 -4.69
N LEU A 18 7.61 0.23 -4.78
CA LEU A 18 6.86 -0.38 -3.67
C LEU A 18 7.71 -0.46 -2.39
N LYS A 19 8.98 -0.90 -2.50
CA LYS A 19 9.90 -0.98 -1.36
C LYS A 19 10.17 0.37 -0.71
N ARG A 20 10.28 1.44 -1.49
CA ARG A 20 10.40 2.80 -0.96
C ARG A 20 9.18 3.19 -0.15
N LEU A 21 7.98 2.97 -0.68
CA LEU A 21 6.74 3.22 0.07
C LEU A 21 6.70 2.41 1.38
N GLN A 22 7.08 1.12 1.35
CA GLN A 22 7.17 0.29 2.56
C GLN A 22 8.16 0.84 3.61
N GLN A 23 9.26 1.44 3.17
CA GLN A 23 10.26 2.03 4.09
C GLN A 23 9.81 3.37 4.64
N GLU A 24 9.01 4.12 3.88
CA GLU A 24 8.57 5.46 4.23
C GLU A 24 7.29 5.50 5.06
N LEU A 25 6.42 4.51 4.90
CA LEU A 25 5.12 4.41 5.56
C LEU A 25 5.23 3.49 6.79
N ASP A 26 5.62 4.08 7.92
CA ASP A 26 5.72 3.35 9.19
C ASP A 26 4.36 3.04 9.82
N ALA A 27 4.35 2.04 10.72
CA ALA A 27 3.19 1.80 11.58
C ALA A 27 2.92 3.03 12.47
N GLU A 28 1.66 3.25 12.83
CA GLU A 28 1.18 4.38 13.64
C GLU A 28 1.40 5.77 13.01
N LEU A 29 1.89 5.83 11.77
CA LEU A 29 2.07 7.07 11.05
C LEU A 29 0.70 7.64 10.63
N MET A 30 0.43 8.88 11.02
CA MET A 30 -0.74 9.61 10.52
C MET A 30 -0.43 10.18 9.13
N VAL A 31 -1.27 9.85 8.15
CA VAL A 31 -1.04 10.17 6.73
C VAL A 31 -2.32 10.59 6.04
N GLU A 32 -2.15 11.38 4.98
CA GLU A 32 -3.09 11.48 3.88
C GLU A 32 -2.56 10.63 2.71
N LEU A 33 -3.31 9.61 2.31
CA LEU A 33 -3.05 8.81 1.11
C LEU A 33 -3.90 9.33 -0.04
N ASN A 34 -3.26 9.58 -1.17
CA ASN A 34 -3.95 9.88 -2.42
C ASN A 34 -3.76 8.69 -3.35
N LEU A 35 -4.89 8.08 -3.74
CA LEU A 35 -4.93 6.88 -4.54
C LEU A 35 -4.96 7.22 -6.04
N ARG A 36 -4.56 6.26 -6.88
CA ARG A 36 -4.50 6.41 -8.34
C ARG A 36 -5.86 6.67 -8.98
N ASP A 37 -6.96 6.32 -8.32
CA ASP A 37 -8.32 6.59 -8.78
C ASP A 37 -8.83 7.99 -8.40
N GLY A 38 -8.02 8.80 -7.71
CA GLY A 38 -8.37 10.14 -7.23
C GLY A 38 -9.00 10.15 -5.84
N THR A 39 -9.18 8.99 -5.19
CA THR A 39 -9.65 8.91 -3.80
C THR A 39 -8.58 9.42 -2.84
N THR A 40 -8.99 10.25 -1.88
CA THR A 40 -8.12 10.70 -0.78
C THR A 40 -8.60 10.09 0.53
N LEU A 41 -7.68 9.50 1.30
CA LEU A 41 -7.93 8.87 2.60
C LEU A 41 -7.01 9.48 3.65
N VAL A 42 -7.59 9.97 4.75
CA VAL A 42 -6.83 10.52 5.89
C VAL A 42 -7.03 9.61 7.09
N GLY A 43 -5.93 9.15 7.69
CA GLY A 43 -5.98 8.22 8.81
C GLY A 43 -4.62 7.84 9.35
N THR A 44 -4.61 6.84 10.23
CA THR A 44 -3.39 6.29 10.83
C THR A 44 -3.11 4.92 10.24
N LEU A 45 -1.85 4.66 9.86
CA LEU A 45 -1.45 3.35 9.40
C LEU A 45 -1.45 2.36 10.57
N ALA A 46 -2.18 1.26 10.43
CA ALA A 46 -2.23 0.25 11.48
C ALA A 46 -0.90 -0.50 11.60
N ASP A 47 -0.27 -0.77 10.45
CA ASP A 47 0.96 -1.53 10.32
C ASP A 47 1.82 -0.95 9.18
N ARG A 48 3.13 -1.24 9.19
CA ARG A 48 4.00 -0.99 8.03
C ARG A 48 3.50 -1.83 6.83
N PRO A 49 3.48 -1.28 5.59
CA PRO A 49 3.10 -2.06 4.42
C PRO A 49 3.90 -3.35 4.28
N THR A 50 3.25 -4.40 3.81
CA THR A 50 3.89 -5.70 3.59
C THR A 50 4.02 -5.96 2.10
N ILE A 51 5.24 -6.22 1.63
CA ILE A 51 5.54 -6.60 0.24
C ILE A 51 5.85 -8.08 0.19
N GLN A 52 5.32 -8.77 -0.83
CA GLN A 52 5.41 -10.22 -0.95
C GLN A 52 5.06 -10.68 -2.37
N GLN A 53 5.25 -11.98 -2.63
CA GLN A 53 4.84 -12.60 -3.89
C GLN A 53 3.34 -12.89 -3.91
N PHE A 54 2.72 -12.63 -5.06
CA PHE A 54 1.33 -12.89 -5.37
C PHE A 54 1.21 -13.51 -6.76
N ARG A 55 0.07 -14.16 -7.00
CA ARG A 55 -0.35 -14.59 -8.33
C ARG A 55 -1.34 -13.57 -8.93
N GLY A 56 -1.03 -13.06 -10.13
CA GLY A 56 -1.87 -12.15 -10.88
C GLY A 56 -3.03 -12.86 -11.60
N PRO A 57 -3.96 -12.09 -12.21
CA PRO A 57 -5.16 -12.62 -12.87
C PRO A 57 -4.87 -13.51 -14.09
N ASP A 58 -3.75 -13.29 -14.77
CA ASP A 58 -3.26 -14.07 -15.90
C ASP A 58 -2.44 -15.30 -15.47
N GLY A 59 -2.34 -15.55 -14.17
CA GLY A 59 -1.54 -16.63 -13.60
C GLY A 59 -0.06 -16.28 -13.44
N SER A 60 0.38 -15.07 -13.80
CA SER A 60 1.74 -14.59 -13.55
C SER A 60 2.06 -14.55 -12.06
N GLU A 61 3.31 -14.78 -11.70
CA GLU A 61 3.81 -14.55 -10.34
C GLU A 61 4.63 -13.27 -10.31
N GLY A 62 4.41 -12.46 -9.29
CA GLY A 62 5.16 -11.22 -9.11
C GLY A 62 4.91 -10.58 -7.76
N THR A 63 5.42 -9.38 -7.61
CA THR A 63 5.46 -8.67 -6.34
C THR A 63 4.31 -7.64 -6.26
N ASN A 64 3.67 -7.55 -5.10
CA ASN A 64 2.86 -6.38 -4.74
C ASN A 64 2.94 -6.21 -3.20
N GLY A 65 2.22 -5.26 -2.64
CA GLY A 65 2.06 -5.13 -1.20
C GLY A 65 0.67 -4.70 -0.78
N GLN A 66 0.42 -4.80 0.52
CA GLN A 66 -0.83 -4.38 1.16
C GLN A 66 -0.52 -3.38 2.27
N ILE A 67 -1.42 -2.41 2.46
CA ILE A 67 -1.36 -1.42 3.52
C ILE A 67 -2.73 -1.31 4.19
N ARG A 68 -2.73 -1.12 5.51
CA ARG A 68 -3.94 -0.96 6.31
C ARG A 68 -3.98 0.43 6.93
N ILE A 69 -5.09 1.14 6.73
CA ILE A 69 -5.32 2.47 7.28
C ILE A 69 -6.60 2.49 8.12
N ASP A 70 -6.51 3.06 9.33
CA ASP A 70 -7.64 3.38 10.19
C ASP A 70 -8.05 4.85 9.96
N LEU A 71 -9.23 5.05 9.38
CA LEU A 71 -9.82 6.36 9.09
C LEU A 71 -10.57 6.94 10.30
N GLY A 72 -10.57 6.21 11.43
CA GLY A 72 -11.27 6.54 12.65
C GLY A 72 -12.69 5.96 12.71
N ARG A 73 -13.26 5.97 13.92
CA ARG A 73 -14.63 5.47 14.21
C ARG A 73 -14.86 4.01 13.77
N GLY A 74 -13.79 3.21 13.72
CA GLY A 74 -13.84 1.80 13.31
C GLY A 74 -13.85 1.58 11.80
N ASP A 75 -13.65 2.60 10.97
CA ASP A 75 -13.46 2.44 9.53
C ASP A 75 -12.01 2.10 9.21
N ILE A 76 -11.73 0.79 9.09
CA ILE A 76 -10.42 0.25 8.74
C ILE A 76 -10.47 -0.26 7.29
N ARG A 77 -9.52 0.18 6.47
CA ARG A 77 -9.42 -0.19 5.06
C ARG A 77 -8.11 -0.94 4.79
N ASP A 78 -8.22 -2.06 4.08
CA ASP A 78 -7.11 -2.75 3.45
C ASP A 78 -7.02 -2.30 1.99
N LEU A 79 -5.85 -1.81 1.59
CA LEU A 79 -5.58 -1.27 0.26
C LEU A 79 -4.39 -1.99 -0.37
N TRP A 80 -4.32 -1.94 -1.70
CA TRP A 80 -3.10 -2.34 -2.39
C TRP A 80 -2.07 -1.22 -2.34
N LEU A 81 -0.82 -1.56 -2.04
CA LEU A 81 0.25 -0.58 -1.94
C LEU A 81 0.48 0.11 -3.29
N ASP A 82 0.27 -0.60 -4.40
CA ASP A 82 0.40 -0.04 -5.74
C ASP A 82 -0.74 0.92 -6.13
N GLU A 83 -1.83 0.99 -5.36
CA GLU A 83 -2.88 1.98 -5.55
C GLU A 83 -2.51 3.35 -4.97
N VAL A 84 -1.50 3.43 -4.10
CA VAL A 84 -1.01 4.70 -3.54
C VAL A 84 -0.27 5.46 -4.63
N ALA A 85 -0.79 6.63 -5.03
CA ALA A 85 -0.15 7.51 -5.99
C ALA A 85 0.85 8.46 -5.29
N HIS A 86 0.45 9.04 -4.16
CA HIS A 86 1.30 9.82 -3.28
C HIS A 86 0.75 9.84 -1.86
N TYR A 87 1.58 10.26 -0.91
CA TYR A 87 1.17 10.42 0.48
C TYR A 87 1.76 11.70 1.09
N THR A 88 1.05 12.23 2.08
CA THR A 88 1.51 13.35 2.91
C THR A 88 1.54 12.89 4.36
N ARG A 89 2.66 13.08 5.06
CA ARG A 89 2.76 12.81 6.50
C ARG A 89 2.06 13.94 7.26
N MET A 90 1.21 13.57 8.21
CA MET A 90 0.44 14.49 9.03
C MET A 90 1.09 14.55 10.43
N GLY A 91 1.99 15.52 10.64
CA GLY A 91 2.83 15.64 11.85
C GLY A 91 4.09 14.73 11.83
N SER A 92 5.19 15.00 12.53
CA SER A 92 5.60 16.13 13.39
C SER A 92 6.70 16.98 12.72
N SER A 93 6.50 18.30 12.71
CA SER A 93 7.61 19.28 12.68
C SER A 93 8.16 19.46 14.08
#